data_AF-A0A7D5SVK7-F1
#
_entry.id   AF-A0A7D5SVK7-F1
#
_cell.length_a   1.000
_cell.length_b   1.000
_cell.length_c   1.000
_cell.angle_alpha   90.00
_cell.angle_beta   90.00
_cell.angle_gamma   90.00
#
_symmetry.space_group_name_H-M   'P 1'
#
loop_
_entity.id
_entity.type
_entity.pdbx_description
1 polymer ?
#
loop_
_entity_poly.entity_id
_entity_poly.type
_entity_poly.pdbx_seq_one_letter_code
_entity_poly.pdbx_strand_id
1 'polypeptide(L)'
;MTAIRDAGITILEAARATAGAAGVEAEIVLLETMERRVSDILVEKARELGCDPIVIGRHGQRGLVALLFLGSVAGRVARLPNASVLLVGKH
;
A
#
# COMPACT_ATOMS: atom_id res chain seq x y z
N MET A 1 -10.59 1.49 -18.65
CA MET A 1 -9.47 1.81 -17.73
C MET A 1 -9.76 3.04 -16.87
N THR A 2 -10.43 4.08 -17.41
CA THR A 2 -10.77 5.32 -16.67
C THR A 2 -11.48 5.10 -15.33
N ALA A 3 -12.50 4.24 -15.27
CA ALA A 3 -13.25 3.99 -14.04
C ALA A 3 -12.40 3.43 -12.87
N ILE A 4 -11.42 2.55 -13.16
CA ILE A 4 -10.52 2.00 -12.13
C ILE A 4 -9.56 3.07 -11.64
N ARG A 5 -9.04 3.88 -12.56
CA ARG A 5 -8.16 5.00 -12.26
C ARG A 5 -8.86 6.03 -11.37
N ASP A 6 -10.07 6.43 -11.72
CA ASP A 6 -10.86 7.42 -10.98
C ASP A 6 -11.22 6.93 -9.57
N ALA A 7 -11.57 5.64 -9.44
CA ALA A 7 -11.78 5.01 -8.14
C ALA A 7 -10.48 5.01 -7.30
N GLY A 8 -9.34 4.71 -7.91
CA GLY A 8 -8.03 4.76 -7.25
C GLY A 8 -7.69 6.16 -6.74
N ILE A 9 -7.89 7.19 -7.57
CA ILE A 9 -7.68 8.59 -7.18
C ILE A 9 -8.59 8.97 -6.00
N THR A 10 -9.87 8.60 -6.06
CA THR A 10 -10.84 8.88 -4.99
C THR A 10 -10.39 8.30 -3.64
N ILE A 11 -9.87 7.08 -3.63
CA ILE A 11 -9.34 6.43 -2.42
C ILE A 11 -8.11 7.17 -1.89
N LEU A 12 -7.18 7.52 -2.78
CA LEU A 12 -5.94 8.21 -2.39
C LEU A 12 -6.24 9.61 -1.83
N GLU A 13 -7.18 10.32 -2.43
CA GLU A 13 -7.63 11.65 -1.98
C GLU A 13 -8.25 11.59 -0.58
N ALA A 14 -9.10 10.60 -0.32
CA ALA A 14 -9.65 10.37 1.02
C ALA A 14 -8.56 10.04 2.06
N ALA A 15 -7.54 9.28 1.66
CA ALA A 15 -6.41 8.96 2.53
C ALA A 15 -5.57 10.22 2.84
N ARG A 16 -5.28 11.07 1.85
CA ARG A 16 -4.58 12.35 2.05
C ARG A 16 -5.35 13.29 2.96
N ALA A 17 -6.68 13.39 2.79
CA ALA A 17 -7.52 14.18 3.68
C ALA A 17 -7.47 13.67 5.13
N THR A 18 -7.48 12.35 5.31
CA THR A 18 -7.37 11.72 6.65
C THR A 18 -6.01 12.02 7.29
N ALA A 19 -4.92 11.91 6.52
CA ALA A 19 -3.57 12.24 6.99
C ALA A 19 -3.45 13.73 7.37
N GLY A 20 -3.97 14.62 6.51
CA GLY A 20 -3.99 16.06 6.76
C GLY A 20 -4.78 16.43 8.03
N ALA A 21 -5.92 15.79 8.28
CA ALA A 21 -6.69 15.97 9.52
C ALA A 21 -5.92 15.52 10.78
N ALA A 22 -4.97 14.60 10.63
CA ALA A 22 -4.06 14.17 11.69
C ALA A 22 -2.78 15.02 11.77
N GLY A 23 -2.63 16.06 10.96
CA GLY A 23 -1.43 16.91 10.91
C GLY A 23 -0.24 16.26 10.20
N VAL A 24 -0.48 15.21 9.40
CA VAL A 24 0.54 14.50 8.64
C VAL A 24 0.51 14.95 7.18
N GLU A 25 1.63 15.46 6.67
CA GLU A 25 1.80 15.76 5.26
C GLU A 25 1.87 14.45 4.45
N ALA A 26 1.11 14.38 3.35
CA ALA A 26 1.01 13.17 2.54
C ALA A 26 1.00 13.49 1.04
N GLU A 27 1.90 12.86 0.30
CA GLU A 27 1.94 12.86 -1.15
C GLU A 27 1.14 11.65 -1.70
N ILE A 28 0.41 11.85 -2.80
CA ILE A 28 -0.32 10.80 -3.49
C ILE A 28 0.46 10.34 -4.71
N VAL A 29 0.65 9.02 -4.83
CA VAL A 29 1.18 8.38 -6.04
C VAL A 29 0.23 7.27 -6.50
N LEU A 30 -0.29 7.39 -7.72
CA LEU A 30 -1.07 6.32 -8.36
C LEU A 30 -0.16 5.51 -9.29
N LEU A 31 -0.08 4.20 -9.06
CA LEU A 31 0.70 3.27 -9.88
C LEU A 31 -0.24 2.34 -10.62
N GLU A 32 -0.10 2.28 -11.95
CA GLU A 32 -0.90 1.41 -12.82
C GLU A 32 0.01 0.39 -13.50
N THR A 33 -0.46 -0.86 -13.61
CA THR A 33 0.28 -1.95 -14.25
C THR A 33 -0.64 -2.98 -14.86
N MET A 34 -0.23 -3.52 -16.01
CA MET A 34 -0.92 -4.61 -16.69
C MET A 34 -0.10 -5.91 -16.70
N GLU A 35 1.23 -5.80 -16.78
CA GLU A 35 2.11 -6.94 -17.02
C GLU A 35 3.00 -7.28 -15.82
N ARG A 36 3.26 -6.28 -14.96
CA ARG A 36 4.13 -6.42 -13.78
C ARG A 36 3.30 -6.62 -12.53
N ARG A 37 3.85 -7.38 -11.57
CA ARG A 37 3.20 -7.60 -10.29
C ARG A 37 3.19 -6.31 -9.47
N VAL A 38 2.06 -6.02 -8.84
CA VAL A 38 1.86 -4.83 -7.97
C VAL A 38 2.95 -4.73 -6.89
N SER A 39 3.38 -5.85 -6.31
CA SER A 39 4.46 -5.86 -5.32
C SER A 39 5.75 -5.28 -5.83
N ASP A 40 6.11 -5.56 -7.08
CA ASP A 40 7.43 -5.23 -7.61
C ASP A 40 7.48 -3.74 -7.92
N ILE A 41 6.37 -3.20 -8.42
CA ILE A 41 6.21 -1.77 -8.72
C ILE A 41 6.15 -0.93 -7.45
N LEU A 42 5.44 -1.39 -6.41
CA LEU A 42 5.42 -0.69 -5.12
C LEU A 42 6.83 -0.56 -4.52
N VAL A 43 7.62 -1.62 -4.66
CA VAL A 43 8.97 -1.71 -4.12
C VAL A 43 9.94 -0.84 -4.88
N GLU A 44 9.87 -0.88 -6.20
CA GLU A 44 10.65 0.00 -7.07
C GLU A 44 10.32 1.47 -6.77
N LYS A 45 9.03 1.81 -6.69
CA LYS A 45 8.61 3.19 -6.37
C LYS A 45 9.08 3.62 -4.98
N ALA A 46 8.97 2.75 -3.97
CA ALA A 46 9.45 3.07 -2.62
C ALA A 46 10.97 3.32 -2.58
N ARG A 47 11.75 2.56 -3.38
CA ARG A 47 13.19 2.79 -3.53
C ARG A 47 13.50 4.11 -4.23
N GLU A 48 12.78 4.42 -5.30
CA GLU A 48 12.92 5.70 -6.02
C GLU A 48 12.63 6.90 -5.13
N LEU A 49 11.64 6.78 -4.25
CA LEU A 49 11.25 7.83 -3.30
C LEU A 49 12.11 7.84 -2.03
N GLY A 50 13.02 6.89 -1.86
CA GLY A 50 13.86 6.80 -0.66
C GLY A 50 13.10 6.54 0.64
N CYS A 51 12.00 5.78 0.59
CA CYS A 51 11.19 5.48 1.78
C CYS A 51 11.91 4.55 2.76
N ASP A 52 11.88 4.87 4.06
CA ASP A 52 12.48 4.05 5.13
C ASP A 52 11.56 2.87 5.56
N PRO A 53 10.32 3.09 6.07
CA PRO A 53 9.34 2.02 6.25
C PRO A 53 8.27 2.00 5.14
N ILE A 54 7.81 0.79 4.78
CA ILE A 54 6.65 0.61 3.88
C ILE A 54 5.50 0.04 4.71
N VAL A 55 4.45 0.85 4.95
CA VAL A 55 3.25 0.40 5.67
C VAL A 55 2.22 -0.13 4.66
N ILE A 56 1.72 -1.34 4.89
CA ILE A 56 0.69 -1.95 4.02
C ILE A 56 -0.47 -2.42 4.89
N GLY A 57 -1.66 -1.90 4.62
CA GLY A 57 -2.89 -2.38 5.24
C GLY A 57 -3.18 -3.83 4.86
N ARG A 58 -3.62 -4.64 5.82
CA ARG A 58 -4.13 -5.98 5.52
C ARG A 58 -5.51 -5.85 4.89
N HIS A 59 -5.75 -6.53 3.77
CA HIS A 59 -7.07 -6.54 3.14
C HIS A 59 -8.15 -6.99 4.14
N GLY A 60 -9.23 -6.20 4.27
CA GLY A 60 -10.34 -6.44 5.18
C GLY A 60 -11.27 -7.58 4.73
N GLN A 61 -10.77 -8.81 4.72
CA GLN A 61 -11.60 -10.01 4.66
C GLN A 61 -11.77 -10.53 6.09
N ARG A 62 -13.01 -10.59 6.56
CA ARG A 62 -13.39 -11.13 7.88
C ARG A 62 -12.86 -12.57 8.03
N GLY A 63 -12.30 -12.91 9.19
CA GLY A 63 -12.05 -14.31 9.60
C GLY A 63 -10.59 -14.73 9.75
N LEU A 64 -10.39 -15.90 10.38
CA LEU A 64 -9.12 -16.55 10.77
C LEU A 64 -8.08 -16.64 9.62
N VAL A 65 -8.53 -16.64 8.37
CA VAL A 65 -7.71 -16.69 7.16
C VAL A 65 -6.84 -15.43 6.99
N ALA A 66 -7.29 -14.27 7.47
CA ALA A 66 -6.52 -13.02 7.42
C ALA A 66 -5.33 -12.99 8.38
N LEU A 67 -5.31 -13.84 9.42
CA LEU A 67 -4.19 -13.93 10.37
C LEU A 67 -3.03 -14.77 9.82
N LEU A 68 -3.34 -15.71 8.91
CA LEU A 68 -2.40 -16.72 8.42
C LEU A 68 -1.73 -16.35 7.09
N PHE A 69 -2.29 -15.40 6.33
CA PHE A 69 -1.72 -14.95 5.07
C PHE A 69 -1.19 -13.52 5.21
N LEU A 70 0.15 -13.37 5.30
CA LEU A 70 0.80 -12.19 4.74
C LEU A 70 0.33 -12.11 3.29
N GLY A 71 -0.57 -11.17 2.97
CA GLY A 71 -1.06 -11.00 1.61
C GLY A 71 0.12 -11.02 0.63
N SER A 72 -0.08 -11.56 -0.58
CA SER A 72 1.01 -11.81 -1.55
C SER A 72 1.94 -10.61 -1.79
N VAL A 73 1.46 -9.39 -1.55
CA VAL A 73 2.24 -8.14 -1.59
C VAL A 73 3.11 -7.98 -0.34
N ALA A 74 2.51 -7.95 0.85
CA ALA A 74 3.23 -7.77 2.11
C ALA A 74 4.32 -8.82 2.34
N GLY A 75 4.04 -10.09 2.02
CA GLY A 75 5.02 -11.16 2.14
C GLY A 75 6.18 -11.06 1.14
N ARG A 76 6.04 -10.30 0.05
CA ARG A 76 7.15 -10.02 -0.89
C ARG A 76 7.92 -8.76 -0.48
N VAL A 77 7.22 -7.73 -0.03
CA VAL A 77 7.86 -6.50 0.46
C VAL A 77 8.72 -6.78 1.69
N ALA A 78 8.27 -7.68 2.59
CA ALA A 78 9.01 -8.04 3.81
C ALA A 78 10.34 -8.78 3.54
N ARG A 79 10.58 -9.26 2.30
CA ARG A 79 11.83 -9.93 1.91
C ARG A 79 12.88 -8.97 1.37
N LEU A 80 12.60 -7.67 1.33
CA LEU A 80 13.53 -6.68 0.79
C LEU A 80 14.48 -6.19 1.88
N PRO A 81 15.77 -6.04 1.57
CA PRO A 81 16.68 -5.35 2.47
C PRO A 81 16.17 -3.91 2.66
N ASN A 82 16.01 -3.51 3.92
CA ASN A 82 15.59 -2.19 4.41
C ASN A 82 14.09 -1.84 4.36
N ALA A 83 13.20 -2.73 3.90
CA ALA A 83 11.76 -2.45 3.96
C ALA A 83 11.16 -2.95 5.28
N SER A 84 10.97 -2.06 6.26
CA SER A 84 10.15 -2.40 7.43
C SER A 84 8.68 -2.46 7.01
N VAL A 85 8.11 -3.68 6.93
CA VAL A 85 6.69 -3.88 6.58
C VAL A 85 5.83 -3.92 7.83
N LEU A 86 5.07 -2.86 8.06
CA LEU A 86 4.05 -2.84 9.11
C LEU A 86 2.70 -3.25 8.55
N LEU A 87 2.17 -4.38 9.04
CA LEU A 87 0.85 -4.89 8.70
C LEU A 87 -0.19 -4.40 9.69
N VAL A 88 -0.89 -3.31 9.35
CA VAL A 88 -1.97 -2.79 10.18
C VAL A 88 -3.26 -3.57 9.92
N GLY A 89 -3.82 -4.15 10.98
CA GLY A 89 -5.16 -4.77 10.97
C GLY A 89 -6.19 -3.82 11.59
N LYS A 90 -7.47 -4.00 11.24
CA LYS A 90 -8.57 -3.42 12.02
C LYS A 90 -8.75 -4.21 13.31
N HIS A 91 -8.87 -3.51 14.43
CA HIS A 91 -9.59 -3.99 15.60
C HIS A 91 -11.09 -3.91 15.35
#